data_AF-T0RSL7-F1
#
_entry.id   AF-T0RSL7-F1
#
_cell.length_a   1.000
_cell.length_b   1.000
_cell.length_c   1.000
_cell.angle_alpha   90.00
_cell.angle_beta   90.00
_cell.angle_gamma   90.00
#
_symmetry.space_group_name_H-M   'P 1'
#
loop_
_entity.id
_entity.type
_entity.pdbx_description
1 polymer ?
#
loop_
_entity_poly.entity_id
_entity_poly.type
_entity_poly.pdbx_seq_one_letter_code
_entity_poly.pdbx_strand_id
1 'polypeptide(L)'
;MNQATGFRRLIAFFIDFLLAWFVSYFFLSQEGIHRILMEYSFYQNLAQLQHKHLALTLIGLFLYRFYSGLFFASSLGMLLSGLKIQGHNALQVRVSMAFRALIMPLLFILTPLDHILAEYKKARISEVMTGTILLRRGGIFTLALGCITLVVSFALAYSGPLLYKSSFLFNPSVSFTPKVEIPLDKGRDFNLFRTYGSKSFQMMTFTDLESGRFKVNPSFEIRRTNGKVIYRPLMSIWDSTLGVKGVFKINKRFDFVKLLNKVKSNYPMFGLYYPNLDEDLSNAQMIGDGYELSDMARQELFELVSISLLANPFSIKEFVKKKRLFIFPYVVLKRDLFNLIGHHDKLEVDFVNRGSEVFLRTLNNDDFKGELKERFFSLKQLRPIVYENIWQNQRWVRKVNDTFSRTFYYKSKWGSVVDKEAAVWEKEYIFNPLSIHDFLGYKDFSPEGLLKFENYLKRYYRDEAMDSFRLGDQYQRLFLASMQRVFITWQLMMKRERIPYRKSTIKNFSDMMRALKSKNKDFFIGE
;
A
#
# COMPACT_ATOMS: atom_id res chain seq x y z
N MET A 1 -21.03 56.35 -7.41
CA MET A 1 -21.56 55.03 -6.97
C MET A 1 -20.40 54.13 -6.51
N ASN A 2 -20.11 54.06 -5.20
CA ASN A 2 -18.99 53.28 -4.65
C ASN A 2 -19.44 52.01 -3.89
N GLN A 3 -20.63 51.48 -4.22
CA GLN A 3 -21.13 50.27 -3.56
C GLN A 3 -20.36 49.03 -4.03
N ALA A 4 -19.97 48.17 -3.09
CA ALA A 4 -19.39 46.88 -3.41
C ALA A 4 -20.44 45.99 -4.10
N THR A 5 -20.11 45.51 -5.31
CA THR A 5 -20.94 44.54 -6.04
C THR A 5 -20.95 43.19 -5.32
N GLY A 6 -22.08 42.46 -5.39
CA GLY A 6 -22.21 41.12 -4.79
C GLY A 6 -21.11 40.17 -5.27
N PHE A 7 -20.74 40.26 -6.55
CA PHE A 7 -19.66 39.49 -7.16
C PHE A 7 -18.29 39.67 -6.49
N ARG A 8 -17.88 40.91 -6.14
CA ARG A 8 -16.59 41.14 -5.44
C ARG A 8 -16.58 40.53 -4.04
N ARG A 9 -17.71 40.63 -3.33
CA ARG A 9 -17.87 40.05 -1.99
C ARG A 9 -17.73 38.53 -2.05
N LEU A 10 -18.31 37.92 -3.08
CA LEU A 10 -18.21 36.49 -3.34
C LEU A 10 -16.77 36.05 -3.67
N ILE A 11 -16.08 36.77 -4.58
CA ILE A 11 -14.65 36.50 -4.88
C ILE A 11 -13.79 36.58 -3.61
N ALA A 12 -13.95 37.64 -2.81
CA ALA A 12 -13.19 37.81 -1.56
C ALA A 12 -13.41 36.65 -0.59
N PHE A 13 -14.66 36.19 -0.47
CA PHE A 13 -15.00 35.03 0.34
C PHE A 13 -14.32 33.76 -0.14
N PHE A 14 -14.41 33.46 -1.43
CA PHE A 14 -13.80 32.26 -1.98
C PHE A 14 -12.27 32.26 -1.91
N ILE A 15 -11.61 33.42 -2.09
CA ILE A 15 -10.15 33.51 -1.91
C ILE A 15 -9.77 33.10 -0.48
N ASP A 16 -10.41 33.71 0.53
CA ASP A 16 -10.11 33.42 1.94
C ASP A 16 -10.43 31.95 2.28
N PHE A 17 -11.57 31.43 1.80
CA PHE A 17 -11.98 30.04 2.02
C PHE A 17 -10.99 29.06 1.39
N LEU A 18 -10.58 29.26 0.14
CA LEU A 18 -9.66 28.36 -0.58
C LEU A 18 -8.25 28.38 0.03
N LEU A 19 -7.80 29.53 0.54
CA LEU A 19 -6.54 29.61 1.28
C LEU A 19 -6.63 28.88 2.62
N ALA A 20 -7.72 29.06 3.37
CA ALA A 20 -7.96 28.30 4.59
C ALA A 20 -8.04 26.79 4.32
N TRP A 21 -8.68 26.39 3.22
CA TRP A 21 -8.78 25.01 2.77
C TRP A 21 -7.40 24.38 2.52
N PHE A 22 -6.55 25.11 1.80
CA PHE A 22 -5.16 24.71 1.53
C PHE A 22 -4.36 24.51 2.82
N VAL A 23 -4.34 25.52 3.71
CA VAL A 23 -3.59 25.47 4.97
C VAL A 23 -4.13 24.41 5.93
N SER A 24 -5.43 24.12 5.88
CA SER A 24 -6.04 23.10 6.75
C SER A 24 -5.54 21.69 6.50
N TYR A 25 -5.06 21.37 5.28
CA TYR A 25 -4.39 20.09 5.04
C TYR A 25 -3.05 19.99 5.76
N PHE A 26 -2.31 21.10 5.85
CA PHE A 26 -1.09 21.17 6.65
C PHE A 26 -1.41 20.99 8.13
N PHE A 27 -2.41 21.68 8.69
CA PHE A 27 -2.77 21.50 10.10
C PHE A 27 -3.29 20.10 10.42
N LEU A 28 -4.07 19.50 9.53
CA LEU A 28 -4.53 18.11 9.67
C LEU A 28 -3.38 17.09 9.67
N SER A 29 -2.22 17.47 9.10
CA SER A 29 -1.03 16.62 9.11
C SER A 29 -0.28 16.61 10.44
N GLN A 30 -0.43 17.67 11.24
CA GLN A 30 0.33 17.88 12.47
C GLN A 30 -0.28 17.12 13.64
N GLU A 31 0.48 16.21 14.26
CA GLU A 31 -0.03 15.38 15.36
C GLU A 31 -0.38 16.20 16.61
N GLY A 32 0.37 17.27 16.90
CA GLY A 32 0.09 18.16 18.03
C GLY A 32 -1.28 18.84 17.92
N ILE A 33 -1.57 19.43 16.77
CA ILE A 33 -2.88 20.06 16.50
C ILE A 33 -3.99 19.02 16.53
N HIS A 34 -3.74 17.84 15.94
CA HIS A 34 -4.72 16.76 15.97
C HIS A 34 -5.06 16.32 17.39
N ARG A 35 -4.07 16.19 18.29
CA ARG A 35 -4.29 15.84 19.70
C ARG A 35 -5.16 16.88 20.42
N ILE A 36 -4.83 18.15 20.29
CA ILE A 36 -5.61 19.25 20.88
C ILE A 36 -7.06 19.21 20.39
N LEU A 37 -7.28 19.04 19.08
CA LEU A 37 -8.63 19.01 18.53
C LEU A 37 -9.42 17.77 18.96
N MET A 38 -8.75 16.64 19.19
CA MET A 38 -9.41 15.42 19.68
C MET A 38 -9.90 15.52 21.14
N GLU A 39 -9.47 16.53 21.90
CA GLU A 39 -10.04 16.83 23.23
C GLU A 39 -11.46 17.40 23.14
N TYR A 40 -11.85 17.94 21.98
CA TYR A 40 -13.19 18.47 21.75
C TYR A 40 -14.13 17.38 21.23
N SER A 41 -15.21 17.13 21.97
CA SER A 41 -16.20 16.08 21.67
C SER A 41 -16.79 16.17 20.25
N PHE A 42 -17.05 17.39 19.75
CA PHE A 42 -17.56 17.58 18.40
C PHE A 42 -16.61 17.04 17.33
N TYR A 43 -15.30 17.24 17.50
CA TYR A 43 -14.28 16.85 16.53
C TYR A 43 -13.96 15.35 16.62
N GLN A 44 -14.01 14.80 17.84
CA GLN A 44 -13.88 13.37 18.10
C GLN A 44 -14.99 12.57 17.40
N ASN A 45 -16.23 13.10 17.38
CA ASN A 45 -17.38 12.45 16.75
C ASN A 45 -17.33 12.45 15.21
N LEU A 46 -16.42 13.21 14.59
CA LEU A 46 -16.25 13.18 13.14
C LEU A 46 -15.50 11.91 12.71
N ALA A 47 -16.22 10.94 12.16
CA ALA A 47 -15.64 9.65 11.78
C ALA A 47 -14.64 9.74 10.60
N GLN A 48 -14.91 10.59 9.60
CA GLN A 48 -14.14 10.61 8.34
C GLN A 48 -13.15 11.79 8.31
N LEU A 49 -12.00 11.58 7.65
CA LEU A 49 -10.96 12.61 7.55
C LEU A 49 -11.40 13.84 6.76
N GLN A 50 -12.24 13.66 5.74
CA GLN A 50 -12.81 14.77 4.97
C GLN A 50 -13.65 15.70 5.85
N HIS A 51 -14.47 15.14 6.75
CA HIS A 51 -15.24 15.95 7.70
C HIS A 51 -14.35 16.70 8.68
N LYS A 52 -13.29 16.04 9.17
CA LYS A 52 -12.28 16.69 10.03
C LYS A 52 -11.55 17.83 9.32
N HIS A 53 -11.24 17.67 8.03
CA HIS A 53 -10.64 18.70 7.19
C HIS A 53 -11.58 19.88 6.95
N LEU A 54 -12.86 19.62 6.67
CA LEU A 54 -13.88 20.66 6.52
C LEU A 54 -14.04 21.47 7.81
N ALA A 55 -14.14 20.80 8.96
CA ALA A 55 -14.23 21.45 10.26
C ALA A 55 -13.00 22.34 10.54
N LEU A 56 -11.79 21.82 10.30
CA LEU A 56 -10.54 22.58 10.38
C LEU A 56 -10.52 23.78 9.44
N THR A 57 -11.06 23.64 8.23
CA THR A 57 -11.15 24.74 7.27
C THR A 57 -12.08 25.84 7.75
N LEU A 58 -13.22 25.49 8.34
CA LEU A 58 -14.16 26.45 8.90
C LEU A 58 -13.58 27.18 10.12
N ILE A 59 -12.93 26.45 11.03
CA ILE A 59 -12.23 27.02 12.18
C ILE A 59 -11.10 27.93 11.71
N GLY A 60 -10.27 27.46 10.77
CA GLY A 60 -9.17 28.21 10.20
C GLY A 60 -9.63 29.48 9.49
N LEU A 61 -10.70 29.41 8.70
CA LEU A 61 -11.32 30.56 8.05
C LEU A 61 -11.83 31.58 9.08
N PHE A 62 -12.49 31.12 10.14
CA PHE A 62 -12.96 31.97 11.22
C PHE A 62 -11.80 32.70 11.91
N LEU A 63 -10.79 31.97 12.38
CA LEU A 63 -9.63 32.53 13.07
C LEU A 63 -8.88 33.50 12.15
N TYR A 64 -8.65 33.10 10.90
CA TYR A 64 -7.98 33.94 9.92
C TYR A 64 -8.71 35.25 9.70
N ARG A 65 -10.04 35.23 9.50
CA ARG A 65 -10.85 36.44 9.30
C ARG A 65 -10.98 37.29 10.56
N PHE A 66 -11.10 36.66 11.72
CA PHE A 66 -11.18 37.35 13.00
C PHE A 66 -9.89 38.12 13.29
N TYR A 67 -8.74 37.46 13.24
CA TYR A 67 -7.46 38.10 13.53
C TYR A 67 -7.01 39.07 12.43
N SER A 68 -7.23 38.74 11.15
CA SER A 68 -6.94 39.70 10.07
C SER A 68 -7.84 40.94 10.15
N GLY A 69 -9.09 40.76 10.53
CA GLY A 69 -10.01 41.85 10.84
C GLY A 69 -9.53 42.73 11.99
N LEU A 70 -9.12 42.11 13.11
CA LEU A 70 -8.69 42.81 14.31
C LEU A 70 -7.37 43.59 14.12
N PHE A 71 -6.38 43.02 13.45
CA PHE A 71 -5.07 43.66 13.26
C PHE A 71 -5.01 44.55 12.02
N PHE A 72 -5.53 44.08 10.89
CA PHE A 72 -5.36 44.73 9.58
C PHE A 72 -6.63 45.41 9.04
N ALA A 73 -7.78 45.30 9.72
CA ALA A 73 -9.07 45.81 9.25
C ALA A 73 -9.51 45.26 7.87
N SER A 74 -8.89 44.17 7.41
CA SER A 74 -9.12 43.55 6.10
C SER A 74 -8.62 42.11 6.10
N SER A 75 -9.27 41.23 5.34
CA SER A 75 -8.68 39.96 4.91
C SER A 75 -7.93 40.14 3.59
N LEU A 76 -7.08 39.17 3.23
CA LEU A 76 -6.36 39.13 1.96
C LEU A 76 -7.32 39.09 0.75
N GLY A 77 -8.41 38.33 0.84
CA GLY A 77 -9.46 38.32 -0.20
C GLY A 77 -10.14 39.67 -0.38
N MET A 78 -10.42 40.38 0.72
CA MET A 78 -10.99 41.74 0.65
C MET A 78 -10.00 42.73 0.05
N LEU A 79 -8.73 42.65 0.44
CA LEU A 79 -7.68 43.53 -0.06
C LEU A 79 -7.48 43.36 -1.58
N LEU A 80 -7.35 42.13 -2.07
CA LEU A 80 -7.07 41.83 -3.47
C LEU A 80 -8.27 42.06 -4.41
N SER A 81 -9.50 41.90 -3.91
CA SER A 81 -10.72 42.23 -4.65
C SER A 81 -11.07 43.73 -4.64
N GLY A 82 -10.30 44.54 -3.91
CA GLY A 82 -10.53 45.97 -3.78
C GLY A 82 -11.80 46.28 -2.98
N LEU A 83 -11.98 45.61 -1.84
CA LEU A 83 -13.03 45.91 -0.85
C LEU A 83 -12.40 46.61 0.35
N LYS A 84 -13.09 47.62 0.88
CA LYS A 84 -12.71 48.32 2.11
C LYS A 84 -13.94 48.54 2.97
N ILE A 85 -13.79 48.41 4.28
CA ILE A 85 -14.83 48.82 5.21
C ILE A 85 -14.57 50.26 5.67
N GLN A 86 -15.65 51.03 5.71
CA GLN A 86 -15.68 52.37 6.27
C GLN A 86 -16.54 52.38 7.53
N GLY A 87 -15.99 52.94 8.59
CA GLY A 87 -16.65 53.25 9.87
C GLY A 87 -16.21 54.64 10.32
N HIS A 88 -16.62 55.06 11.52
CA HIS A 88 -16.24 56.37 12.06
C HIS A 88 -14.75 56.40 12.39
N ASN A 89 -14.25 55.40 13.12
CA ASN A 89 -12.85 55.31 13.56
C ASN A 89 -12.20 53.97 13.17
N ALA A 90 -10.87 53.94 13.10
CA ALA A 90 -10.11 52.74 12.74
C ALA A 90 -10.38 51.55 13.70
N LEU A 91 -10.57 51.82 14.99
CA LEU A 91 -10.89 50.80 15.99
C LEU A 91 -12.27 50.18 15.73
N GLN A 92 -13.28 51.00 15.40
CA GLN A 92 -14.61 50.51 15.03
C GLN A 92 -14.55 49.62 13.78
N VAL A 93 -13.74 49.98 12.77
CA VAL A 93 -13.58 49.15 11.57
C VAL A 93 -12.98 47.79 11.91
N ARG A 94 -11.96 47.74 12.77
CA ARG A 94 -11.32 46.50 13.21
C ARG A 94 -12.26 45.59 14.00
N VAL A 95 -12.95 46.16 15.00
CA VAL A 95 -13.93 45.44 15.82
C VAL A 95 -15.10 44.95 14.98
N SER A 96 -15.62 45.79 14.08
CA SER A 96 -16.71 45.42 13.17
C SER A 96 -16.29 44.29 12.22
N MET A 97 -15.04 44.27 11.76
CA MET A 97 -14.50 43.17 10.97
C MET A 97 -14.40 41.86 11.75
N ALA A 98 -13.89 41.92 12.99
CA ALA A 98 -13.86 40.77 13.88
C ALA A 98 -15.29 40.26 14.17
N PHE A 99 -16.24 41.18 14.38
CA PHE A 99 -17.65 40.86 14.57
C PHE A 99 -18.28 40.21 13.33
N ARG A 100 -18.00 40.72 12.12
CA ARG A 100 -18.40 40.08 10.85
C ARG A 100 -17.90 38.64 10.71
N ALA A 101 -16.73 38.33 11.28
CA ALA A 101 -16.23 36.95 11.32
C ALA A 101 -17.05 36.08 12.30
N LEU A 102 -17.42 36.62 13.48
CA LEU A 102 -18.27 35.93 14.47
C LEU A 102 -19.66 35.61 13.92
N ILE A 103 -20.30 36.57 13.27
CA ILE A 103 -21.63 36.39 12.69
C ILE A 103 -21.60 35.85 11.25
N MET A 104 -20.45 35.35 10.77
CA MET A 104 -20.27 34.88 9.38
C MET A 104 -21.30 33.84 8.93
N PRO A 105 -21.68 32.81 9.73
CA PRO A 105 -22.72 31.86 9.33
C PRO A 105 -24.07 32.53 9.08
N LEU A 106 -24.46 33.47 9.96
CA LEU A 106 -25.68 34.24 9.82
C LEU A 106 -25.61 35.16 8.59
N LEU A 107 -24.50 35.86 8.40
CA LEU A 107 -24.28 36.73 7.25
C LEU A 107 -24.33 35.96 5.92
N PHE A 108 -23.83 34.73 5.89
CA PHE A 108 -23.88 33.88 4.70
C PHE A 108 -25.32 33.57 4.31
N ILE A 109 -26.16 33.14 5.26
CA ILE A 109 -27.60 32.88 5.01
C ILE A 109 -28.32 34.15 4.55
N LEU A 110 -27.95 35.30 5.10
CA LEU A 110 -28.56 36.60 4.79
C LEU A 110 -28.01 37.24 3.49
N THR A 111 -27.01 36.67 2.84
CA THR A 111 -26.42 37.27 1.62
C THR A 111 -27.41 37.50 0.47
N PRO A 112 -28.38 36.61 0.17
CA PRO A 112 -29.36 36.87 -0.88
C PRO A 112 -30.29 38.04 -0.52
N LEU A 113 -30.74 38.11 0.74
CA LEU A 113 -31.55 39.22 1.27
C LEU A 113 -30.81 40.55 1.20
N ASP A 114 -29.52 40.55 1.56
CA ASP A 114 -28.65 41.72 1.43
C ASP A 114 -28.49 42.18 -0.03
N HIS A 115 -28.51 41.25 -0.99
CA HIS A 115 -28.45 41.60 -2.41
C HIS A 115 -29.74 42.28 -2.87
N ILE A 116 -30.90 41.74 -2.48
CA ILE A 116 -32.22 42.30 -2.77
C ILE A 116 -32.33 43.70 -2.17
N LEU A 117 -31.99 43.86 -0.88
CA LEU A 117 -32.04 45.16 -0.20
C LEU A 117 -31.13 46.20 -0.88
N ALA A 118 -29.97 45.78 -1.37
CA ALA A 118 -29.06 46.64 -2.10
C ALA A 118 -29.65 47.13 -3.44
N GLU A 119 -30.37 46.28 -4.18
CA GLU A 119 -31.04 46.66 -5.43
C GLU A 119 -32.14 47.70 -5.18
N TYR A 120 -32.88 47.56 -4.07
CA TYR A 120 -33.87 48.54 -3.62
C TYR A 120 -33.29 49.76 -2.90
N LYS A 121 -31.96 49.98 -2.94
CA LYS A 121 -31.25 51.09 -2.26
C LYS A 121 -31.50 51.17 -0.75
N LYS A 122 -31.90 50.06 -0.10
CA LYS A 122 -32.07 49.97 1.36
C LYS A 122 -30.75 49.59 2.04
N ALA A 123 -30.65 49.92 3.32
CA ALA A 123 -29.52 49.48 4.15
C ALA A 123 -29.48 47.95 4.22
N ARG A 124 -28.30 47.36 4.02
CA ARG A 124 -28.11 45.91 4.06
C ARG A 124 -28.14 45.44 5.51
N ILE A 125 -28.71 44.27 5.78
CA ILE A 125 -28.77 43.69 7.13
C ILE A 125 -27.35 43.50 7.68
N SER A 126 -26.40 43.10 6.84
CA SER A 126 -24.98 43.02 7.24
C SER A 126 -24.38 44.36 7.66
N GLU A 127 -24.81 45.47 7.06
CA GLU A 127 -24.31 46.82 7.36
C GLU A 127 -24.96 47.36 8.63
N VAL A 128 -26.26 47.08 8.83
CA VAL A 128 -27.01 47.41 10.05
C VAL A 128 -26.45 46.65 11.26
N MET A 129 -26.27 45.33 11.15
CA MET A 129 -25.78 44.51 12.27
C MET A 129 -24.34 44.84 12.67
N THR A 130 -23.52 45.30 11.73
CA THR A 130 -22.08 45.49 11.97
C THR A 130 -21.70 46.96 12.16
N GLY A 131 -22.64 47.88 11.95
CA GLY A 131 -22.44 49.33 12.10
C GLY A 131 -21.41 49.91 11.13
N THR A 132 -21.10 49.22 10.03
CA THR A 132 -20.08 49.64 9.06
C THR A 132 -20.52 49.39 7.62
N ILE A 133 -20.02 50.22 6.70
CA ILE A 133 -20.37 50.17 5.27
C ILE A 133 -19.23 49.51 4.50
N LEU A 134 -19.56 48.59 3.61
CA LEU A 134 -18.59 47.86 2.81
C LEU A 134 -18.51 48.45 1.39
N LEU A 135 -17.44 49.19 1.14
CA LEU A 135 -17.23 50.00 -0.06
C LEU A 135 -16.24 49.35 -1.03
N ARG A 136 -16.36 49.78 -2.28
CA ARG A 136 -15.41 49.46 -3.35
C ARG A 136 -14.19 50.39 -3.25
N ARG A 137 -13.00 49.82 -3.08
CA ARG A 137 -11.69 50.49 -3.17
C ARG A 137 -10.98 50.00 -4.43
N GLY A 138 -11.27 50.64 -5.57
CA GLY A 138 -10.52 50.42 -6.82
C GLY A 138 -11.37 50.07 -8.05
N GLY A 139 -10.77 50.30 -9.23
CA GLY A 139 -11.38 50.15 -10.56
C GLY A 139 -11.49 48.72 -11.05
N ILE A 140 -11.49 48.53 -12.38
CA ILE A 140 -11.53 47.19 -13.03
C ILE A 140 -10.27 46.38 -12.69
N PHE A 141 -9.12 47.04 -12.52
CA PHE A 141 -7.85 46.38 -12.20
C PHE A 141 -7.90 45.53 -10.92
N THR A 142 -8.49 46.02 -9.83
CA THR A 142 -8.62 45.25 -8.58
C THR A 142 -9.61 44.09 -8.72
N LEU A 143 -10.57 44.18 -9.64
CA LEU A 143 -11.45 43.05 -9.95
C LEU A 143 -10.68 41.97 -10.70
N ALA A 144 -9.90 42.36 -11.71
CA ALA A 144 -9.05 41.44 -12.46
C ALA A 144 -8.02 40.75 -11.54
N LEU A 145 -7.37 41.50 -10.65
CA LEU A 145 -6.46 40.97 -9.64
C LEU A 145 -7.16 39.97 -8.71
N GLY A 146 -8.37 40.29 -8.25
CA GLY A 146 -9.21 39.38 -7.47
C GLY A 146 -9.53 38.08 -8.22
N CYS A 147 -9.89 38.15 -9.50
CA CYS A 147 -10.14 36.97 -10.33
C CYS A 147 -8.88 36.12 -10.54
N ILE A 148 -7.72 36.75 -10.84
CA ILE A 148 -6.44 36.04 -10.98
C ILE A 148 -6.08 35.35 -9.67
N THR A 149 -6.22 36.05 -8.54
CA THR A 149 -5.97 35.49 -7.21
C THR A 149 -6.91 34.32 -6.93
N LEU A 150 -8.19 34.43 -7.30
CA LEU A 150 -9.14 33.33 -7.12
C LEU A 150 -8.69 32.08 -7.89
N VAL A 151 -8.20 32.22 -9.13
CA VAL A 151 -7.65 31.10 -9.91
C VAL A 151 -6.40 30.51 -9.24
N VAL A 152 -5.50 31.35 -8.74
CA VAL A 152 -4.31 30.88 -8.00
C VAL A 152 -4.70 30.16 -6.71
N SER A 153 -5.63 30.72 -5.92
CA SER A 153 -6.14 30.09 -4.70
C SER A 153 -6.84 28.77 -4.99
N PHE A 154 -7.54 28.65 -6.12
CA PHE A 154 -8.14 27.40 -6.56
C PHE A 154 -7.08 26.35 -6.89
N ALA A 155 -6.02 26.73 -7.61
CA ALA A 155 -4.89 25.84 -7.90
C ALA A 155 -4.19 25.39 -6.61
N LEU A 156 -3.98 26.31 -5.66
CA LEU A 156 -3.43 25.99 -4.34
C LEU A 156 -4.35 25.02 -3.58
N ALA A 157 -5.64 25.31 -3.45
CA ALA A 157 -6.61 24.47 -2.77
C ALA A 157 -6.70 23.05 -3.38
N TYR A 158 -6.64 22.96 -4.71
CA TYR A 158 -6.60 21.68 -5.43
C TYR A 158 -5.32 20.89 -5.14
N SER A 159 -4.16 21.56 -5.03
CA SER A 159 -2.88 20.95 -4.66
C SER A 159 -2.73 20.65 -3.16
N GLY A 160 -3.53 21.31 -2.30
CA GLY A 160 -3.46 21.23 -0.84
C GLY A 160 -3.43 19.82 -0.25
N PRO A 161 -4.19 18.84 -0.75
CA PRO A 161 -4.11 17.46 -0.28
C PRO A 161 -2.70 16.87 -0.27
N LEU A 162 -1.81 17.30 -1.16
CA LEU A 162 -0.42 16.79 -1.23
C LEU A 162 0.40 17.18 0.00
N LEU A 163 0.04 18.25 0.71
CA LEU A 163 0.67 18.64 1.98
C LEU A 163 0.33 17.70 3.14
N TYR A 164 -0.73 16.88 3.00
CA TYR A 164 -1.13 15.97 4.06
C TYR A 164 -0.01 14.98 4.38
N LYS A 165 0.49 15.05 5.63
CA LYS A 165 1.62 14.28 6.17
C LYS A 165 2.85 14.29 5.26
N SER A 166 3.10 15.42 4.61
CA SER A 166 4.20 15.59 3.65
C SER A 166 4.23 14.52 2.56
N SER A 167 3.07 14.06 2.10
CA SER A 167 2.97 12.97 1.12
C SER A 167 3.71 13.25 -0.20
N PHE A 168 3.90 14.54 -0.52
CA PHE A 168 4.70 14.99 -1.66
C PHE A 168 6.18 14.57 -1.59
N LEU A 169 6.71 14.24 -0.41
CA LEU A 169 8.07 13.73 -0.24
C LEU A 169 8.19 12.27 -0.72
N PHE A 170 7.10 11.51 -0.74
CA PHE A 170 7.12 10.15 -1.26
C PHE A 170 7.04 10.20 -2.80
N ASN A 171 8.18 10.10 -3.47
CA ASN A 171 8.24 10.00 -4.92
C ASN A 171 8.94 8.69 -5.32
N PRO A 172 8.23 7.55 -5.30
CA PRO A 172 8.80 6.32 -5.85
C PRO A 172 9.01 6.50 -7.36
N SER A 173 10.09 5.95 -7.88
CA SER A 173 10.20 5.70 -9.32
C SER A 173 9.22 4.60 -9.69
N VAL A 174 8.13 4.96 -10.37
CA VAL A 174 7.13 3.99 -10.84
C VAL A 174 7.52 3.52 -12.24
N SER A 175 7.73 2.22 -12.42
CA SER A 175 7.98 1.62 -13.73
C SER A 175 7.03 0.45 -14.01
N PHE A 176 6.87 0.12 -15.30
CA PHE A 176 6.11 -1.03 -15.74
C PHE A 176 7.08 -2.00 -16.39
N THR A 177 7.28 -3.16 -15.77
CA THR A 177 8.19 -4.18 -16.32
C THR A 177 7.36 -5.15 -17.16
N PRO A 178 7.49 -5.15 -18.50
CA PRO A 178 6.74 -6.06 -19.35
C PRO A 178 7.14 -7.51 -19.08
N LYS A 179 6.27 -8.43 -19.48
CA LYS A 179 6.58 -9.87 -19.44
C LYS A 179 7.78 -10.12 -20.36
N VAL A 180 8.89 -10.57 -19.81
CA VAL A 180 10.07 -10.95 -20.59
C VAL A 180 9.91 -12.43 -20.96
N GLU A 181 9.86 -12.72 -22.25
CA GLU A 181 9.91 -14.09 -22.74
C GLU A 181 11.31 -14.66 -22.50
N ILE A 182 11.39 -15.82 -21.84
CA ILE A 182 12.64 -16.55 -21.71
C ILE A 182 12.76 -17.45 -22.94
N PRO A 183 13.71 -17.20 -23.86
CA PRO A 183 13.92 -18.10 -24.99
C PRO A 183 14.29 -19.48 -24.46
N LEU A 184 13.63 -20.51 -25.00
CA LEU A 184 14.03 -21.89 -24.78
C LEU A 184 15.36 -22.11 -25.50
N ASP A 185 16.45 -22.11 -24.74
CA ASP A 185 17.77 -22.38 -25.29
C ASP A 185 17.88 -23.88 -25.67
N LYS A 186 18.44 -24.17 -26.84
CA LYS A 186 18.56 -25.53 -27.41
C LYS A 186 19.47 -26.43 -26.56
N GLY A 187 20.26 -25.86 -25.64
CA GLY A 187 21.16 -26.58 -24.74
C GLY A 187 20.61 -26.88 -23.33
N ARG A 188 19.33 -26.62 -23.03
CA ARG A 188 18.77 -26.87 -21.69
C ARG A 188 18.54 -28.37 -21.45
N ASP A 189 19.00 -28.86 -20.29
CA ASP A 189 18.75 -30.24 -19.84
C ASP A 189 17.32 -30.39 -19.31
N PHE A 190 16.50 -31.16 -20.02
CA PHE A 190 15.11 -31.44 -19.62
C PHE A 190 15.00 -32.17 -18.28
N ASN A 191 16.03 -32.90 -17.85
CA ASN A 191 16.03 -33.62 -16.57
C ASN A 191 16.08 -32.69 -15.36
N LEU A 192 16.46 -31.43 -15.55
CA LEU A 192 16.52 -30.43 -14.49
C LEU A 192 15.16 -29.77 -14.22
N PHE A 193 14.19 -29.92 -15.13
CA PHE A 193 12.87 -29.33 -14.95
C PHE A 193 12.11 -30.02 -13.82
N ARG A 194 11.62 -29.21 -12.89
CA ARG A 194 10.83 -29.67 -11.76
C ARG A 194 9.63 -28.75 -11.55
N THR A 195 8.55 -29.33 -11.04
CA THR A 195 7.42 -28.55 -10.52
C THR A 195 7.75 -28.11 -9.10
N TYR A 196 7.58 -26.83 -8.81
CA TYR A 196 7.66 -26.25 -7.48
C TYR A 196 6.27 -25.70 -7.15
N GLY A 197 5.50 -26.41 -6.34
CA GLY A 197 4.10 -26.07 -6.06
C GLY A 197 3.78 -26.19 -4.58
N SER A 198 3.13 -25.16 -4.03
CA SER A 198 2.64 -25.20 -2.65
C SER A 198 1.32 -24.47 -2.46
N LYS A 199 0.40 -25.13 -1.76
CA LYS A 199 -0.89 -24.60 -1.33
C LYS A 199 -0.70 -23.49 -0.30
N SER A 200 0.25 -23.65 0.62
CA SER A 200 0.60 -22.64 1.62
C SER A 200 1.04 -21.32 0.97
N PHE A 201 1.82 -21.40 -0.11
CA PHE A 201 2.24 -20.24 -0.91
C PHE A 201 1.21 -19.80 -1.96
N GLN A 202 0.17 -20.60 -2.22
CA GLN A 202 -0.79 -20.42 -3.32
C GLN A 202 -0.09 -20.15 -4.67
N MET A 203 1.02 -20.86 -4.91
CA MET A 203 1.87 -20.67 -6.08
C MET A 203 2.36 -22.02 -6.57
N MET A 204 2.41 -22.18 -7.89
CA MET A 204 3.17 -23.23 -8.52
C MET A 204 3.93 -22.75 -9.74
N THR A 205 5.05 -23.38 -10.06
CA THR A 205 5.83 -23.08 -11.25
C THR A 205 6.52 -24.34 -11.76
N PHE A 206 6.79 -24.39 -13.06
CA PHE A 206 7.54 -25.46 -13.71
C PHE A 206 8.78 -24.86 -14.37
N THR A 207 9.96 -25.19 -13.84
CA THR A 207 11.21 -24.51 -14.20
C THR A 207 12.41 -25.40 -13.93
N ASP A 208 13.49 -25.17 -14.68
CA ASP A 208 14.82 -25.74 -14.49
C ASP A 208 15.72 -24.86 -13.59
N LEU A 209 15.20 -23.73 -13.08
CA LEU A 209 15.92 -22.79 -12.23
C LEU A 209 17.24 -22.29 -12.85
N GLU A 210 17.19 -21.98 -14.15
CA GLU A 210 18.36 -21.59 -14.95
C GLU A 210 19.41 -22.71 -15.00
N SER A 211 18.99 -23.86 -15.54
CA SER A 211 19.84 -25.05 -15.68
C SER A 211 20.51 -25.46 -14.37
N GLY A 212 19.75 -25.43 -13.26
CA GLY A 212 20.20 -25.84 -11.94
C GLY A 212 21.05 -24.83 -11.18
N ARG A 213 21.23 -23.60 -11.69
CA ARG A 213 21.96 -22.52 -10.98
C ARG A 213 21.38 -22.26 -9.61
N PHE A 214 20.06 -22.18 -9.50
CA PHE A 214 19.41 -21.95 -8.20
C PHE A 214 19.01 -23.27 -7.55
N LYS A 215 19.35 -23.42 -6.27
CA LYS A 215 18.81 -24.47 -5.41
C LYS A 215 17.72 -23.89 -4.53
N VAL A 216 16.60 -24.60 -4.45
CA VAL A 216 15.39 -24.19 -3.74
C VAL A 216 15.03 -25.29 -2.76
N ASN A 217 15.10 -24.98 -1.47
CA ASN A 217 14.85 -25.96 -0.41
C ASN A 217 13.74 -25.48 0.55
N PRO A 218 12.79 -26.35 0.94
CA PRO A 218 11.74 -25.99 1.88
C PRO A 218 12.32 -25.81 3.29
N SER A 219 11.81 -24.82 4.02
CA SER A 219 12.15 -24.53 5.40
C SER A 219 10.98 -23.89 6.19
N PHE A 220 11.22 -23.54 7.45
CA PHE A 220 10.23 -22.85 8.27
C PHE A 220 10.84 -21.71 9.06
N GLU A 221 10.10 -20.62 9.19
CA GLU A 221 10.37 -19.58 10.16
C GLU A 221 9.70 -19.98 11.47
N ILE A 222 10.49 -20.26 12.50
CA ILE A 222 10.00 -20.62 13.82
C ILE A 222 10.13 -19.40 14.73
N ARG A 223 9.01 -18.85 15.19
CA ARG A 223 8.95 -17.72 16.12
C ARG A 223 8.17 -18.11 17.37
N ARG A 224 8.56 -17.56 18.52
CA ARG A 224 7.77 -17.66 19.75
C ARG A 224 7.11 -16.30 19.99
N THR A 225 5.79 -16.26 19.97
CA THR A 225 5.00 -15.05 20.21
C THR A 225 3.99 -15.35 21.31
N ASN A 226 4.02 -14.57 22.41
CA ASN A 226 3.12 -14.72 23.55
C ASN A 226 3.04 -16.17 24.07
N GLY A 227 4.20 -16.83 24.21
CA GLY A 227 4.30 -18.22 24.68
C GLY A 227 3.98 -19.30 23.64
N LYS A 228 3.30 -18.99 22.53
CA LYS A 228 2.98 -19.94 21.46
C LYS A 228 4.08 -19.98 20.40
N VAL A 229 4.45 -21.18 19.96
CA VAL A 229 5.37 -21.37 18.83
C VAL A 229 4.57 -21.28 17.53
N ILE A 230 4.94 -20.34 16.68
CA ILE A 230 4.36 -20.11 15.35
C ILE A 230 5.42 -20.55 14.34
N TYR A 231 5.03 -21.45 13.45
CA TYR A 231 5.84 -21.88 12.31
C TYR A 231 5.21 -21.35 11.03
N ARG A 232 6.01 -20.73 10.16
CA ARG A 232 5.57 -20.20 8.86
C ARG A 232 6.40 -20.81 7.73
N PRO A 233 5.79 -21.29 6.64
CA PRO A 233 6.53 -21.75 5.47
C PRO A 233 7.48 -20.68 4.93
N LEU A 234 8.73 -21.08 4.68
CA LEU A 234 9.69 -20.28 3.94
C LEU A 234 10.49 -21.19 3.01
N MET A 235 10.99 -20.62 1.93
CA MET A 235 11.82 -21.29 0.95
C MET A 235 13.23 -20.69 1.02
N SER A 236 14.23 -21.54 1.27
CA SER A 236 15.64 -21.14 1.23
C SER A 236 16.13 -21.26 -0.20
N ILE A 237 16.80 -20.22 -0.70
CA ILE A 237 17.30 -20.14 -2.06
C ILE A 237 18.83 -20.02 -2.01
N TRP A 238 19.52 -20.71 -2.91
CA TRP A 238 20.97 -20.59 -3.06
C TRP A 238 21.33 -20.41 -4.53
N ASP A 239 22.13 -19.39 -4.83
CA ASP A 239 22.75 -19.20 -6.13
C ASP A 239 24.11 -19.92 -6.14
N SER A 240 24.19 -21.05 -6.82
CA SER A 240 25.42 -21.86 -6.93
C SER A 240 26.55 -21.16 -7.70
N THR A 241 26.23 -20.20 -8.57
CA THR A 241 27.24 -19.49 -9.37
C THR A 241 27.94 -18.39 -8.56
N LEU A 242 27.16 -17.65 -7.77
CA LEU A 242 27.67 -16.48 -7.03
C LEU A 242 27.79 -16.70 -5.51
N GLY A 243 27.35 -17.85 -5.00
CA GLY A 243 27.39 -18.17 -3.57
C GLY A 243 26.50 -17.26 -2.73
N VAL A 244 25.36 -16.84 -3.28
CA VAL A 244 24.44 -15.89 -2.63
C VAL A 244 23.25 -16.64 -2.03
N LYS A 245 22.95 -16.39 -0.75
CA LYS A 245 21.74 -16.90 -0.12
C LYS A 245 20.55 -15.96 -0.35
N GLY A 246 19.40 -16.56 -0.59
CA GLY A 246 18.10 -15.92 -0.65
C GLY A 246 17.09 -16.63 0.25
N VAL A 247 16.02 -15.93 0.58
CA VAL A 247 14.86 -16.46 1.30
C VAL A 247 13.60 -15.92 0.66
N PHE A 248 12.66 -16.79 0.34
CA PHE A 248 11.30 -16.43 -0.05
C PHE A 248 10.32 -16.83 1.04
N LYS A 249 9.45 -15.91 1.46
CA LYS A 249 8.48 -16.18 2.53
C LYS A 249 7.22 -15.36 2.39
N ILE A 250 6.20 -15.77 3.12
CA ILE A 250 4.98 -14.97 3.33
C ILE A 250 5.22 -14.03 4.50
N ASN A 251 5.18 -12.72 4.25
CA ASN A 251 5.37 -11.72 5.29
C ASN A 251 4.09 -11.51 6.11
N LYS A 252 2.99 -11.17 5.43
CA LYS A 252 1.68 -10.92 6.03
C LYS A 252 0.56 -11.06 5.00
N ARG A 253 -0.68 -11.20 5.48
CA ARG A 253 -1.88 -10.92 4.67
C ARG A 253 -2.26 -9.47 4.85
N PHE A 254 -2.57 -8.80 3.76
CA PHE A 254 -3.01 -7.40 3.79
C PHE A 254 -4.51 -7.33 3.50
N ASP A 255 -5.23 -6.41 4.14
CA ASP A 255 -6.68 -6.23 3.96
C ASP A 255 -6.94 -4.94 3.15
N PHE A 256 -6.98 -5.08 1.82
CA PHE A 256 -7.30 -4.00 0.89
C PHE A 256 -8.72 -3.48 1.12
N VAL A 257 -9.66 -4.30 1.62
CA VAL A 257 -11.04 -3.87 1.89
C VAL A 257 -11.08 -2.69 2.85
N LYS A 258 -10.36 -2.80 3.98
CA LYS A 258 -10.29 -1.71 4.98
C LYS A 258 -9.72 -0.42 4.40
N LEU A 259 -8.68 -0.57 3.58
CA LEU A 259 -8.02 0.55 2.93
C LEU A 259 -8.93 1.21 1.89
N LEU A 260 -9.58 0.43 1.04
CA LEU A 260 -10.48 0.93 0.01
C LEU A 260 -11.75 1.53 0.60
N ASN A 261 -12.30 0.98 1.69
CA ASN A 261 -13.40 1.60 2.43
C ASN A 261 -13.01 2.97 3.01
N LYS A 262 -11.77 3.11 3.50
CA LYS A 262 -11.23 4.41 3.92
C LYS A 262 -11.09 5.37 2.73
N VAL A 263 -10.68 4.92 1.56
CA VAL A 263 -10.61 5.75 0.34
C VAL A 263 -12.02 6.16 -0.10
N LYS A 264 -12.95 5.21 -0.22
CA LYS A 264 -14.36 5.41 -0.58
C LYS A 264 -15.02 6.43 0.32
N SER A 265 -14.90 6.27 1.64
CA SER A 265 -15.48 7.22 2.62
C SER A 265 -14.92 8.64 2.56
N ASN A 266 -13.77 8.86 1.91
CA ASN A 266 -13.18 10.19 1.71
C ASN A 266 -13.25 10.65 0.25
N TYR A 267 -13.93 9.88 -0.63
CA TYR A 267 -14.11 10.21 -2.04
C TYR A 267 -15.59 10.24 -2.39
N PRO A 268 -16.24 11.43 -2.39
CA PRO A 268 -17.68 11.56 -2.65
C PRO A 268 -18.13 10.98 -4.00
N MET A 269 -17.21 10.90 -4.97
CA MET A 269 -17.49 10.43 -6.33
C MET A 269 -16.92 9.02 -6.59
N PHE A 270 -16.60 8.23 -5.55
CA PHE A 270 -15.99 6.91 -5.72
C PHE A 270 -16.78 6.02 -6.69
N GLY A 271 -18.08 5.84 -6.46
CA GLY A 271 -18.93 5.01 -7.32
C GLY A 271 -19.12 5.54 -8.75
N LEU A 272 -18.89 6.84 -9.01
CA LEU A 272 -18.92 7.37 -10.37
C LEU A 272 -17.65 7.01 -11.14
N TYR A 273 -16.51 7.00 -10.46
CA TYR A 273 -15.20 6.83 -11.07
C TYR A 273 -14.67 5.39 -11.03
N TYR A 274 -15.17 4.58 -10.10
CA TYR A 274 -14.80 3.19 -9.87
C TYR A 274 -16.06 2.34 -9.57
N PRO A 275 -17.05 2.29 -10.48
CA PRO A 275 -18.32 1.62 -10.24
C PRO A 275 -18.16 0.11 -10.00
N ASN A 276 -17.32 -0.57 -10.79
CA ASN A 276 -17.15 -2.02 -10.68
C ASN A 276 -16.43 -2.40 -9.38
N LEU A 277 -15.43 -1.60 -8.99
CA LEU A 277 -14.73 -1.77 -7.72
C LEU A 277 -15.65 -1.49 -6.53
N ASP A 278 -16.60 -0.55 -6.65
CA ASP A 278 -17.56 -0.24 -5.59
C ASP A 278 -18.53 -1.40 -5.31
N GLU A 279 -19.01 -2.03 -6.40
CA GLU A 279 -19.85 -3.22 -6.36
C GLU A 279 -19.09 -4.41 -5.74
N ASP A 280 -17.91 -4.71 -6.27
CA ASP A 280 -17.06 -5.81 -5.79
C ASP A 280 -16.65 -5.65 -4.32
N LEU A 281 -16.39 -4.41 -3.86
CA LEU A 281 -16.13 -4.12 -2.45
C LEU A 281 -17.31 -4.44 -1.54
N SER A 282 -18.53 -4.21 -2.03
CA SER A 282 -19.76 -4.50 -1.29
C SER A 282 -20.00 -6.02 -1.24
N ASN A 283 -19.76 -6.72 -2.34
CA ASN A 283 -19.88 -8.18 -2.44
C ASN A 283 -18.81 -8.92 -1.60
N ALA A 284 -17.57 -8.45 -1.62
CA ALA A 284 -16.47 -9.03 -0.85
C ALA A 284 -16.71 -8.98 0.67
N GLN A 285 -17.43 -7.97 1.15
CA GLN A 285 -17.83 -7.88 2.57
C GLN A 285 -18.80 -8.99 2.97
N MET A 286 -19.58 -9.52 2.03
CA MET A 286 -20.53 -10.61 2.28
C MET A 286 -19.87 -11.99 2.15
N ILE A 287 -18.98 -12.19 1.17
CA ILE A 287 -18.43 -13.50 0.79
C ILE A 287 -17.15 -13.86 1.57
N GLY A 288 -16.37 -12.87 2.03
CA GLY A 288 -15.16 -13.09 2.84
C GLY A 288 -13.88 -13.36 2.02
N ASP A 289 -12.92 -14.07 2.62
CA ASP A 289 -11.52 -14.17 2.16
C ASP A 289 -11.33 -14.80 0.76
N GLY A 290 -12.34 -15.47 0.21
CA GLY A 290 -12.27 -16.17 -1.09
C GLY A 290 -12.74 -15.35 -2.29
N TYR A 291 -13.14 -14.09 -2.11
CA TYR A 291 -13.68 -13.28 -3.19
C TYR A 291 -12.58 -12.81 -4.16
N GLU A 292 -12.64 -13.27 -5.41
CA GLU A 292 -11.82 -12.77 -6.51
C GLU A 292 -12.53 -11.62 -7.21
N LEU A 293 -11.80 -10.53 -7.47
CA LEU A 293 -12.33 -9.37 -8.18
C LEU A 293 -12.67 -9.71 -9.64
N SER A 294 -13.74 -9.10 -10.15
CA SER A 294 -14.06 -9.08 -11.58
C SER A 294 -12.93 -8.45 -12.40
N ASP A 295 -12.80 -8.81 -13.69
CA ASP A 295 -11.75 -8.24 -14.55
C ASP A 295 -11.81 -6.71 -14.61
N MET A 296 -13.01 -6.14 -14.64
CA MET A 296 -13.23 -4.69 -14.66
C MET A 296 -12.83 -4.04 -13.32
N ALA A 297 -13.23 -4.61 -12.18
CA ALA A 297 -12.81 -4.10 -10.87
C ALA A 297 -11.30 -4.20 -10.65
N ARG A 298 -10.65 -5.24 -11.20
CA ARG A 298 -9.17 -5.36 -11.19
C ARG A 298 -8.50 -4.23 -11.96
N GLN A 299 -9.03 -3.87 -13.13
CA GLN A 299 -8.51 -2.74 -13.91
C GLN A 299 -8.70 -1.42 -13.17
N GLU A 300 -9.87 -1.21 -12.55
CA GLU A 300 -10.15 -0.02 -11.74
C GLU A 300 -9.24 0.06 -10.50
N LEU A 301 -9.01 -1.05 -9.80
CA LEU A 301 -8.09 -1.12 -8.67
C LEU A 301 -6.65 -0.81 -9.11
N PHE A 302 -6.22 -1.38 -10.22
CA PHE A 302 -4.92 -1.10 -10.81
C PHE A 302 -4.76 0.37 -11.18
N GLU A 303 -5.77 0.98 -11.80
CA GLU A 303 -5.77 2.41 -12.12
C GLU A 303 -5.68 3.25 -10.83
N LEU A 304 -6.54 2.97 -9.84
CA LEU A 304 -6.58 3.69 -8.57
C LEU A 304 -5.24 3.63 -7.83
N VAL A 305 -4.61 2.46 -7.74
CA VAL A 305 -3.28 2.28 -7.12
C VAL A 305 -2.21 3.00 -7.93
N SER A 306 -2.21 2.86 -9.26
CA SER A 306 -1.21 3.50 -10.14
C SER A 306 -1.25 5.02 -10.03
N ILE A 307 -2.45 5.62 -10.13
CA ILE A 307 -2.65 7.06 -9.98
C ILE A 307 -2.23 7.52 -8.58
N SER A 308 -2.53 6.73 -7.55
CA SER A 308 -2.14 7.07 -6.17
C SER A 308 -0.64 7.09 -5.99
N LEU A 309 0.10 6.12 -6.53
CA LEU A 309 1.56 6.10 -6.45
C LEU A 309 2.20 7.28 -7.17
N LEU A 310 1.64 7.66 -8.32
CA LEU A 310 2.06 8.79 -9.15
C LEU A 310 1.58 10.16 -8.63
N ALA A 311 0.76 10.21 -7.59
CA ALA A 311 0.24 11.47 -7.03
C ALA A 311 1.38 12.31 -6.43
N ASN A 312 1.78 13.38 -7.12
CA ASN A 312 2.81 14.31 -6.70
C ASN A 312 2.52 15.73 -7.24
N PRO A 313 3.23 16.77 -6.78
CA PRO A 313 2.99 18.14 -7.25
C PRO A 313 3.17 18.33 -8.76
N PHE A 314 4.01 17.52 -9.41
CA PHE A 314 4.29 17.61 -10.84
C PHE A 314 3.20 16.94 -11.70
N SER A 315 2.49 15.95 -11.15
CA SER A 315 1.43 15.21 -11.85
C SER A 315 0.04 15.84 -11.73
N ILE A 316 -0.13 16.91 -10.94
CA ILE A 316 -1.40 17.64 -10.76
C ILE A 316 -2.08 17.96 -12.11
N LYS A 317 -1.31 18.37 -13.12
CA LYS A 317 -1.83 18.66 -14.47
C LYS A 317 -2.56 17.47 -15.09
N GLU A 318 -2.07 16.25 -14.86
CA GLU A 318 -2.67 15.02 -15.37
C GLU A 318 -3.99 14.70 -14.67
N PHE A 319 -4.06 14.92 -13.35
CA PHE A 319 -5.31 14.76 -12.59
C PHE A 319 -6.42 15.68 -13.13
N VAL A 320 -6.08 16.95 -13.42
CA VAL A 320 -7.04 17.92 -14.00
C VAL A 320 -7.50 17.45 -15.39
N LYS A 321 -6.58 17.02 -16.26
CA LYS A 321 -6.92 16.51 -17.61
C LYS A 321 -7.85 15.30 -17.56
N LYS A 322 -7.64 14.38 -16.61
CA LYS A 322 -8.50 13.21 -16.39
C LYS A 322 -9.78 13.54 -15.60
N LYS A 323 -10.09 14.82 -15.39
CA LYS A 323 -11.26 15.31 -14.64
C LYS A 323 -11.33 14.72 -13.23
N ARG A 324 -10.21 14.41 -12.58
CA ARG A 324 -10.16 13.88 -11.21
C ARG A 324 -10.22 15.04 -10.22
N LEU A 325 -11.43 15.39 -9.77
CA LEU A 325 -11.68 16.60 -9.00
C LEU A 325 -11.15 16.54 -7.54
N PHE A 326 -10.93 15.35 -6.98
CA PHE A 326 -10.45 15.20 -5.60
C PHE A 326 -9.16 14.38 -5.54
N ILE A 327 -8.04 15.02 -5.18
CA ILE A 327 -6.73 14.37 -5.05
C ILE A 327 -6.57 13.63 -3.70
N PHE A 328 -7.26 14.10 -2.66
CA PHE A 328 -7.09 13.62 -1.29
C PHE A 328 -7.20 12.09 -1.10
N PRO A 329 -8.16 11.37 -1.71
CA PRO A 329 -8.26 9.91 -1.57
C PRO A 329 -7.02 9.18 -2.10
N TYR A 330 -6.44 9.66 -3.20
CA TYR A 330 -5.22 9.11 -3.79
C TYR A 330 -4.00 9.30 -2.88
N VAL A 331 -3.91 10.46 -2.21
CA VAL A 331 -2.87 10.75 -1.22
C VAL A 331 -3.00 9.85 0.01
N VAL A 332 -4.23 9.64 0.50
CA VAL A 332 -4.50 8.73 1.63
C VAL A 332 -4.10 7.29 1.25
N LEU A 333 -4.50 6.84 0.06
CA LEU A 333 -4.15 5.51 -0.45
C LEU A 333 -2.64 5.35 -0.58
N LYS A 334 -1.95 6.32 -1.22
CA LYS A 334 -0.50 6.34 -1.36
C LYS A 334 0.19 6.15 -0.02
N ARG A 335 -0.14 6.99 0.96
CA ARG A 335 0.49 6.93 2.29
C ARG A 335 0.26 5.58 2.97
N ASP A 336 -0.96 5.07 2.93
CA ASP A 336 -1.28 3.80 3.58
C ASP A 336 -0.61 2.61 2.87
N LEU A 337 -0.47 2.65 1.53
CA LEU A 337 0.38 1.70 0.79
C LEU A 337 1.83 1.76 1.26
N PHE A 338 2.41 2.95 1.42
CA PHE A 338 3.78 3.10 1.95
C PHE A 338 3.93 2.62 3.39
N ASN A 339 2.94 2.83 4.26
CA ASN A 339 2.95 2.24 5.61
C ASN A 339 3.00 0.70 5.58
N LEU A 340 2.47 0.07 4.53
CA LEU A 340 2.45 -1.38 4.39
C LEU A 340 3.74 -1.94 3.81
N ILE A 341 4.30 -1.20 2.86
CA ILE A 341 5.44 -1.60 2.04
C ILE A 341 6.77 -1.19 2.69
N GLY A 342 6.78 -0.13 3.50
CA GLY A 342 7.95 0.43 4.17
C GLY A 342 8.31 1.82 3.64
N HIS A 343 8.82 2.67 4.52
CA HIS A 343 9.31 4.02 4.19
C HIS A 343 10.83 3.95 4.01
N HIS A 344 11.31 3.96 2.77
CA HIS A 344 12.75 3.93 2.48
C HIS A 344 13.08 4.91 1.34
N ASP A 345 14.18 5.64 1.48
CA ASP A 345 14.56 6.77 0.61
C ASP A 345 14.90 6.37 -0.84
N LYS A 346 14.96 5.07 -1.15
CA LYS A 346 15.23 4.51 -2.48
C LYS A 346 14.28 3.37 -2.84
N LEU A 347 13.02 3.46 -2.40
CA LEU A 347 12.02 2.45 -2.74
C LEU A 347 11.65 2.55 -4.23
N GLU A 348 12.04 1.54 -5.00
CA GLU A 348 11.58 1.37 -6.38
C GLU A 348 10.24 0.63 -6.32
N VAL A 349 9.22 1.13 -7.05
CA VAL A 349 7.89 0.52 -7.10
C VAL A 349 7.56 0.23 -8.55
N ASP A 350 7.17 -0.99 -8.86
CA ASP A 350 6.87 -1.35 -10.24
C ASP A 350 5.77 -2.41 -10.33
N PHE A 351 5.11 -2.44 -11.48
CA PHE A 351 4.16 -3.49 -11.80
C PHE A 351 4.88 -4.55 -12.63
N VAL A 352 4.88 -5.78 -12.12
CA VAL A 352 5.59 -6.92 -12.73
C VAL A 352 4.64 -8.04 -13.07
N ASN A 353 4.83 -8.63 -14.24
CA ASN A 353 4.16 -9.89 -14.62
C ASN A 353 4.94 -11.07 -14.05
N ARG A 354 4.28 -11.88 -13.21
CA ARG A 354 4.82 -13.14 -12.67
C ARG A 354 3.91 -14.28 -13.10
N GLY A 355 4.21 -14.85 -14.27
CA GLY A 355 3.45 -15.95 -14.85
C GLY A 355 2.05 -15.52 -15.28
N SER A 356 1.01 -15.98 -14.58
CA SER A 356 -0.39 -15.69 -14.90
C SER A 356 -0.94 -14.39 -14.31
N GLU A 357 -0.19 -13.68 -13.46
CA GLU A 357 -0.71 -12.52 -12.72
C GLU A 357 0.22 -11.30 -12.72
N VAL A 358 -0.40 -10.12 -12.52
CA VAL A 358 0.27 -8.82 -12.33
C VAL A 358 0.40 -8.56 -10.83
N PHE A 359 1.62 -8.22 -10.41
CA PHE A 359 1.92 -7.88 -9.02
C PHE A 359 2.40 -6.44 -8.90
N LEU A 360 1.98 -5.77 -7.83
CA LEU A 360 2.71 -4.59 -7.36
C LEU A 360 3.96 -5.08 -6.64
N ARG A 361 5.13 -4.74 -7.16
CA ARG A 361 6.44 -5.05 -6.59
C ARG A 361 7.07 -3.79 -6.04
N THR A 362 7.79 -3.98 -4.94
CA THR A 362 8.66 -2.97 -4.36
C THR A 362 10.02 -3.55 -4.07
N LEU A 363 11.05 -2.80 -4.40
CA LEU A 363 12.45 -3.18 -4.23
C LEU A 363 13.12 -2.19 -3.29
N ASN A 364 13.74 -2.71 -2.24
CA ASN A 364 14.45 -1.92 -1.25
C ASN A 364 15.82 -2.52 -0.92
N ASN A 365 16.84 -1.68 -0.90
CA ASN A 365 18.14 -2.02 -0.32
C ASN A 365 18.16 -1.59 1.14
N ASP A 366 18.13 -2.56 2.05
CA ASP A 366 18.28 -2.33 3.49
C ASP A 366 19.78 -2.32 3.82
N ASP A 367 20.39 -1.13 3.70
CA ASP A 367 21.82 -0.93 3.93
C ASP A 367 22.22 -1.29 5.37
N PHE A 368 21.32 -1.12 6.35
CA PHE A 368 21.59 -1.46 7.76
C PHE A 368 21.69 -2.96 8.01
N LYS A 369 20.84 -3.76 7.36
CA LYS A 369 20.89 -5.22 7.50
C LYS A 369 21.77 -5.91 6.47
N GLY A 370 22.24 -5.16 5.47
CA GLY A 370 22.94 -5.74 4.33
C GLY A 370 22.05 -6.73 3.60
N GLU A 371 20.81 -6.33 3.28
CA GLU A 371 19.83 -7.18 2.58
C GLU A 371 19.14 -6.44 1.43
N LEU A 372 18.98 -7.09 0.28
CA LEU A 372 18.03 -6.66 -0.75
C LEU A 372 16.67 -7.30 -0.44
N LYS A 373 15.63 -6.48 -0.28
CA LYS A 373 14.26 -6.91 -0.01
C LYS A 373 13.37 -6.57 -1.19
N GLU A 374 12.79 -7.61 -1.77
CA GLU A 374 11.75 -7.49 -2.77
C GLU A 374 10.42 -7.94 -2.14
N ARG A 375 9.43 -7.05 -2.11
CA ARG A 375 8.06 -7.39 -1.65
C ARG A 375 7.11 -7.24 -2.80
N PHE A 376 6.17 -8.18 -2.92
CA PHE A 376 5.18 -8.12 -3.98
C PHE A 376 3.86 -8.77 -3.57
N PHE A 377 2.76 -8.26 -4.10
CA PHE A 377 1.41 -8.79 -3.85
C PHE A 377 0.50 -8.58 -5.07
N SER A 378 -0.44 -9.50 -5.25
CA SER A 378 -1.37 -9.49 -6.38
C SER A 378 -2.49 -8.47 -6.13
N LEU A 379 -2.92 -7.79 -7.19
CA LEU A 379 -4.11 -6.92 -7.17
C LEU A 379 -5.39 -7.67 -7.55
N LYS A 380 -5.34 -9.00 -7.68
CA LYS A 380 -6.50 -9.85 -8.01
C LYS A 380 -7.48 -10.00 -6.84
N GLN A 381 -6.97 -9.93 -5.62
CA GLN A 381 -7.74 -10.19 -4.40
C GLN A 381 -7.71 -8.96 -3.50
N LEU A 382 -8.82 -8.73 -2.78
CA LEU A 382 -8.91 -7.67 -1.78
C LEU A 382 -8.24 -8.03 -0.45
N ARG A 383 -7.74 -9.25 -0.30
CA ARG A 383 -6.94 -9.67 0.86
C ARG A 383 -5.64 -10.38 0.46
N PRO A 384 -4.75 -9.70 -0.29
CA PRO A 384 -3.65 -10.41 -0.94
C PRO A 384 -2.59 -10.86 0.07
N ILE A 385 -1.92 -11.96 -0.28
CA ILE A 385 -0.71 -12.42 0.39
C ILE A 385 0.45 -11.51 -0.04
N VAL A 386 1.16 -10.96 0.94
CA VAL A 386 2.39 -10.19 0.68
C VAL A 386 3.57 -11.15 0.75
N TYR A 387 4.13 -11.44 -0.42
CA TYR A 387 5.33 -12.23 -0.57
C TYR A 387 6.57 -11.36 -0.39
N GLU A 388 7.63 -11.96 0.17
CA GLU A 388 8.89 -11.29 0.42
C GLU A 388 10.06 -12.19 0.01
N ASN A 389 10.86 -11.71 -0.94
CA ASN A 389 12.17 -12.23 -1.33
C ASN A 389 13.25 -11.41 -0.63
N ILE A 390 14.14 -12.06 0.11
CA ILE A 390 15.25 -11.44 0.82
C ILE A 390 16.53 -12.06 0.32
N TRP A 391 17.45 -11.25 -0.20
CA TRP A 391 18.77 -11.68 -0.59
C TRP A 391 19.83 -11.04 0.30
N GLN A 392 20.87 -11.81 0.63
CA GLN A 392 22.03 -11.24 1.31
C GLN A 392 22.74 -10.26 0.37
N ASN A 393 22.97 -9.03 0.85
CA ASN A 393 23.53 -7.97 0.02
C ASN A 393 24.96 -8.32 -0.40
N GLN A 394 25.15 -8.33 -1.71
CA GLN A 394 26.43 -8.49 -2.40
C GLN A 394 26.40 -7.62 -3.65
N ARG A 395 27.57 -7.35 -4.24
CA ARG A 395 27.72 -6.49 -5.43
C ARG A 395 26.76 -6.85 -6.58
N TRP A 396 26.41 -8.13 -6.72
CA TRP A 396 25.59 -8.65 -7.82
C TRP A 396 24.16 -9.00 -7.43
N VAL A 397 23.71 -8.61 -6.23
CA VAL A 397 22.43 -9.07 -5.65
C VAL A 397 21.21 -8.71 -6.50
N ARG A 398 21.19 -7.54 -7.15
CA ARG A 398 20.12 -7.15 -8.08
C ARG A 398 20.04 -8.10 -9.28
N LYS A 399 21.19 -8.42 -9.89
CA LYS A 399 21.28 -9.36 -11.02
C LYS A 399 20.85 -10.78 -10.62
N VAL A 400 21.20 -11.22 -9.41
CA VAL A 400 20.76 -12.50 -8.84
C VAL A 400 19.23 -12.51 -8.71
N ASN A 401 18.65 -11.48 -8.09
CA ASN A 401 17.20 -11.37 -7.91
C ASN A 401 16.46 -11.35 -9.24
N ASP A 402 16.94 -10.60 -10.22
CA ASP A 402 16.32 -10.50 -11.53
C ASP A 402 16.41 -11.83 -12.30
N THR A 403 17.55 -12.52 -12.24
CA THR A 403 17.70 -13.83 -12.88
C THR A 403 16.77 -14.85 -12.24
N PHE A 404 16.79 -14.96 -10.91
CA PHE A 404 15.91 -15.87 -10.17
C PHE A 404 14.43 -15.55 -10.43
N SER A 405 14.05 -14.28 -10.38
CA SER A 405 12.67 -13.86 -10.58
C SER A 405 12.18 -14.19 -11.99
N ARG A 406 13.02 -13.95 -13.00
CA ARG A 406 12.70 -14.36 -14.37
C ARG A 406 12.48 -15.86 -14.42
N THR A 407 13.43 -16.67 -13.94
CA THR A 407 13.40 -18.12 -14.16
C THR A 407 12.36 -18.84 -13.30
N PHE A 408 12.16 -18.40 -12.07
CA PHE A 408 11.22 -19.02 -11.13
C PHE A 408 9.78 -18.60 -11.39
N TYR A 409 9.52 -17.32 -11.70
CA TYR A 409 8.16 -16.82 -11.89
C TYR A 409 7.69 -16.79 -13.35
N TYR A 410 8.51 -17.19 -14.34
CA TYR A 410 8.15 -17.10 -15.75
C TYR A 410 6.82 -17.78 -16.13
N LYS A 411 6.62 -19.01 -15.65
CA LYS A 411 5.41 -19.82 -15.88
C LYS A 411 4.65 -20.12 -14.59
N SER A 412 4.73 -19.23 -13.60
CA SER A 412 4.05 -19.44 -12.33
C SER A 412 2.53 -19.27 -12.45
N LYS A 413 1.77 -20.18 -11.86
CA LYS A 413 0.32 -20.04 -11.62
C LYS A 413 0.09 -19.68 -10.16
N TRP A 414 -0.98 -18.94 -9.89
CA TRP A 414 -1.28 -18.38 -8.57
C TRP A 414 -2.74 -18.62 -8.15
N GLY A 415 -2.98 -18.56 -6.84
CA GLY A 415 -4.33 -18.53 -6.25
C GLY A 415 -5.13 -19.82 -6.44
N SER A 416 -6.41 -19.68 -6.75
CA SER A 416 -7.41 -20.77 -6.81
C SER A 416 -7.06 -21.90 -7.79
N VAL A 417 -6.28 -21.61 -8.83
CA VAL A 417 -5.79 -22.64 -9.77
C VAL A 417 -4.86 -23.62 -9.04
N VAL A 418 -4.01 -23.11 -8.13
CA VAL A 418 -3.09 -23.94 -7.33
C VAL A 418 -3.86 -24.79 -6.35
N ASP A 419 -4.93 -24.25 -5.75
CA ASP A 419 -5.77 -25.02 -4.82
C ASP A 419 -6.45 -26.21 -5.52
N LYS A 420 -6.89 -26.04 -6.78
CA LYS A 420 -7.45 -27.13 -7.59
C LYS A 420 -6.41 -28.18 -7.95
N GLU A 421 -5.22 -27.76 -8.38
CA GLU A 421 -4.14 -28.70 -8.71
C GLU A 421 -3.60 -29.42 -7.46
N ALA A 422 -3.53 -28.72 -6.33
CA ALA A 422 -3.13 -29.30 -5.05
C ALA A 422 -4.09 -30.43 -4.61
N ALA A 423 -5.39 -30.31 -4.85
CA ALA A 423 -6.34 -31.38 -4.55
C ALA A 423 -6.04 -32.66 -5.36
N VAL A 424 -5.56 -32.53 -6.60
CA VAL A 424 -5.11 -33.67 -7.40
C VAL A 424 -3.81 -34.25 -6.83
N TRP A 425 -2.83 -33.40 -6.48
CA TRP A 425 -1.57 -33.85 -5.88
C TRP A 425 -1.79 -34.60 -4.56
N GLU A 426 -2.71 -34.12 -3.73
CA GLU A 426 -3.10 -34.76 -2.47
C GLU A 426 -3.73 -36.15 -2.73
N LYS A 427 -4.63 -36.26 -3.71
CA LYS A 427 -5.32 -37.52 -4.06
C LYS A 427 -4.39 -38.55 -4.69
N GLU A 428 -3.47 -38.11 -5.56
CA GLU A 428 -2.59 -38.98 -6.34
C GLU A 428 -1.21 -39.21 -5.69
N TYR A 429 -0.97 -38.62 -4.50
CA TYR A 429 0.33 -38.67 -3.82
C TYR A 429 1.49 -38.12 -4.67
N ILE A 430 1.22 -37.04 -5.41
CA ILE A 430 2.24 -36.33 -6.19
C ILE A 430 2.98 -35.37 -5.27
N PHE A 431 4.27 -35.62 -5.08
CA PHE A 431 5.11 -34.80 -4.21
C PHE A 431 6.10 -33.96 -4.99
N ASN A 432 6.37 -32.77 -4.48
CA ASN A 432 7.35 -31.84 -5.02
C ASN A 432 8.10 -31.14 -3.87
N PRO A 433 9.23 -30.45 -4.12
CA PRO A 433 10.04 -29.89 -3.04
C PRO A 433 9.27 -28.95 -2.10
N LEU A 434 8.34 -28.15 -2.64
CA LEU A 434 7.55 -27.20 -1.85
C LEU A 434 6.31 -27.83 -1.22
N SER A 435 5.81 -28.95 -1.76
CA SER A 435 4.65 -29.64 -1.15
C SER A 435 4.96 -30.20 0.24
N ILE A 436 6.25 -30.34 0.59
CA ILE A 436 6.69 -30.64 1.97
C ILE A 436 6.03 -29.67 2.97
N HIS A 437 5.86 -28.38 2.63
CA HIS A 437 5.16 -27.43 3.52
C HIS A 437 3.72 -27.82 3.81
N ASP A 438 3.03 -28.34 2.81
CA ASP A 438 1.60 -28.61 2.86
C ASP A 438 1.31 -29.96 3.50
N PHE A 439 2.20 -30.94 3.29
CA PHE A 439 2.00 -32.32 3.75
C PHE A 439 2.53 -32.60 5.16
N LEU A 440 3.42 -31.77 5.72
CA LEU A 440 3.98 -31.96 7.07
C LEU A 440 2.94 -31.92 8.22
N GLY A 441 1.72 -31.46 7.94
CA GLY A 441 0.61 -31.39 8.88
C GLY A 441 -0.67 -32.07 8.42
N TYR A 442 -0.62 -32.83 7.33
CA TYR A 442 -1.81 -33.41 6.72
C TYR A 442 -2.29 -34.62 7.53
N LYS A 443 -3.52 -34.56 8.04
CA LYS A 443 -4.11 -35.59 8.91
C LYS A 443 -4.68 -36.77 8.12
N ASP A 444 -5.15 -36.52 6.91
CA ASP A 444 -5.95 -37.49 6.14
C ASP A 444 -5.09 -38.37 5.23
N PHE A 445 -3.86 -38.64 5.64
CA PHE A 445 -3.05 -39.62 4.93
C PHE A 445 -3.57 -41.04 5.19
N SER A 446 -3.87 -41.76 4.12
CA SER A 446 -3.94 -43.21 4.17
C SER A 446 -2.56 -43.78 4.58
N PRO A 447 -2.48 -44.98 5.17
CA PRO A 447 -1.20 -45.61 5.50
C PRO A 447 -0.24 -45.73 4.31
N GLU A 448 -0.78 -45.93 3.11
CA GLU A 448 -0.02 -45.96 1.86
C GLU A 448 0.50 -44.57 1.47
N GLY A 449 -0.34 -43.55 1.56
CA GLY A 449 0.04 -42.15 1.28
C GLY A 449 1.15 -41.65 2.21
N LEU A 450 1.06 -41.98 3.50
CA LEU A 450 2.10 -41.68 4.47
C LEU A 450 3.43 -42.35 4.11
N LEU A 451 3.40 -43.63 3.74
CA LEU A 451 4.61 -44.35 3.31
C LEU A 451 5.23 -43.72 2.06
N LYS A 452 4.41 -43.38 1.06
CA LYS A 452 4.87 -42.72 -0.16
C LYS A 452 5.50 -41.35 0.16
N PHE A 453 4.90 -40.59 1.07
CA PHE A 453 5.45 -39.30 1.51
C PHE A 453 6.77 -39.45 2.27
N GLU A 454 6.86 -40.39 3.22
CA GLU A 454 8.10 -40.67 3.96
C GLU A 454 9.24 -41.13 3.04
N ASN A 455 8.95 -41.96 2.04
CA ASN A 455 9.92 -42.40 1.04
C ASN A 455 10.37 -41.25 0.14
N TYR A 456 9.44 -40.40 -0.31
CA TYR A 456 9.76 -39.19 -1.05
C TYR A 456 10.69 -38.28 -0.24
N LEU A 457 10.37 -38.03 1.02
CA LEU A 457 11.19 -37.26 1.95
C LEU A 457 12.61 -37.84 2.08
N LYS A 458 12.74 -39.15 2.31
CA LYS A 458 14.05 -39.82 2.40
C LYS A 458 14.87 -39.58 1.13
N ARG A 459 14.28 -39.83 -0.04
CA ARG A 459 14.95 -39.66 -1.34
C ARG A 459 15.34 -38.21 -1.59
N TYR A 460 14.42 -37.27 -1.42
CA TYR A 460 14.66 -35.85 -1.64
C TYR A 460 15.84 -35.33 -0.80
N TYR A 461 15.86 -35.58 0.51
CA TYR A 461 16.95 -35.11 1.36
C TYR A 461 18.27 -35.83 1.11
N ARG A 462 18.23 -37.10 0.65
CA ARG A 462 19.43 -37.84 0.26
C ARG A 462 20.06 -37.27 -1.01
N ASP A 463 19.25 -37.02 -2.03
CA ASP A 463 19.69 -36.44 -3.31
C ASP A 463 20.27 -35.02 -3.07
N GLU A 464 19.57 -34.18 -2.32
CA GLU A 464 20.04 -32.83 -1.98
C GLU A 464 21.28 -32.85 -1.06
N ALA A 465 21.41 -33.85 -0.17
CA ALA A 465 22.63 -34.03 0.63
C ALA A 465 23.84 -34.33 -0.25
N MET A 466 23.70 -35.22 -1.23
CA MET A 466 24.76 -35.54 -2.20
C MET A 466 25.17 -34.31 -3.02
N ASP A 467 24.19 -33.54 -3.49
CA ASP A 467 24.43 -32.28 -4.18
C ASP A 467 25.13 -31.25 -3.25
N SER A 468 24.80 -31.25 -1.95
CA SER A 468 25.39 -30.30 -1.02
C SER A 468 26.91 -30.46 -0.85
N PHE A 469 27.42 -31.69 -0.94
CA PHE A 469 28.87 -31.95 -0.93
C PHE A 469 29.57 -31.42 -2.17
N ARG A 470 28.87 -31.29 -3.31
CA ARG A 470 29.42 -30.75 -4.57
C ARG A 470 29.43 -29.22 -4.58
N LEU A 471 28.42 -28.60 -3.97
CA LEU A 471 28.18 -27.14 -3.98
C LEU A 471 28.92 -26.37 -2.87
N GLY A 472 29.57 -27.08 -1.94
CA GLY A 472 30.46 -26.51 -0.94
C GLY A 472 29.85 -26.24 0.44
N ASP A 473 30.71 -25.90 1.40
CA ASP A 473 30.40 -25.80 2.84
C ASP A 473 29.27 -24.80 3.17
N GLN A 474 29.21 -23.67 2.46
CA GLN A 474 28.21 -22.63 2.74
C GLN A 474 26.80 -23.12 2.41
N TYR A 475 26.63 -23.78 1.26
CA TYR A 475 25.36 -24.37 0.87
C TYR A 475 24.99 -25.54 1.80
N GLN A 476 25.95 -26.41 2.14
CA GLN A 476 25.70 -27.51 3.07
C GLN A 476 25.19 -27.01 4.44
N ARG A 477 25.74 -25.92 4.99
CA ARG A 477 25.24 -25.29 6.22
C ARG A 477 23.82 -24.76 6.07
N LEU A 478 23.51 -24.11 4.95
CA LEU A 478 22.17 -23.60 4.64
C LEU A 478 21.15 -24.74 4.50
N PHE A 479 21.50 -25.78 3.75
CA PHE A 479 20.69 -26.98 3.57
C PHE A 479 20.44 -27.70 4.90
N LEU A 480 21.49 -27.91 5.71
CA LEU A 480 21.37 -28.52 7.03
C LEU A 480 20.44 -27.72 7.96
N ALA A 481 20.57 -26.39 7.96
CA ALA A 481 19.68 -25.52 8.74
C ALA A 481 18.22 -25.62 8.23
N SER A 482 18.02 -25.75 6.92
CA SER A 482 16.72 -25.95 6.31
C SER A 482 16.07 -27.26 6.75
N MET A 483 16.82 -28.37 6.64
CA MET A 483 16.41 -29.71 7.04
C MET A 483 16.09 -29.78 8.53
N GLN A 484 16.92 -29.16 9.39
CA GLN A 484 16.67 -29.10 10.83
C GLN A 484 15.36 -28.38 11.16
N ARG A 485 15.09 -27.23 10.51
CA ARG A 485 13.83 -26.49 10.75
C ARG A 485 12.62 -27.28 10.29
N VAL A 486 12.70 -27.94 9.14
CA VAL A 486 11.64 -28.85 8.68
C VAL A 486 11.40 -29.97 9.69
N PHE A 487 12.47 -30.63 10.13
CA PHE A 487 12.37 -31.74 11.08
C PHE A 487 11.81 -31.31 12.45
N ILE A 488 12.23 -30.16 12.98
CA ILE A 488 11.69 -29.61 14.23
C ILE A 488 10.21 -29.29 14.08
N THR A 489 9.82 -28.60 13.00
CA THR A 489 8.40 -28.30 12.73
C THR A 489 7.60 -29.59 12.64
N TRP A 490 8.13 -30.59 11.92
CA TRP A 490 7.47 -31.88 11.80
C TRP A 490 7.25 -32.54 13.17
N GLN A 491 8.27 -32.61 14.01
CA GLN A 491 8.18 -33.17 15.36
C GLN A 491 7.15 -32.45 16.23
N LEU A 492 7.09 -31.12 16.14
CA LEU A 492 6.12 -30.33 16.89
C LEU A 492 4.70 -30.57 16.38
N MET A 493 4.50 -30.64 15.07
CA MET A 493 3.19 -30.92 14.47
C MET A 493 2.72 -32.33 14.80
N MET A 494 3.59 -33.33 14.73
CA MET A 494 3.28 -34.71 15.13
C MET A 494 2.79 -34.80 16.58
N LYS A 495 3.45 -34.11 17.52
CA LYS A 495 3.02 -34.05 18.92
C LYS A 495 1.68 -33.36 19.10
N ARG A 496 1.43 -32.28 18.37
CA ARG A 496 0.22 -31.45 18.50
C ARG A 496 -1.00 -32.09 17.84
N GLU A 497 -0.83 -32.62 16.64
CA GLU A 497 -1.91 -33.06 15.75
C GLU A 497 -2.16 -34.58 15.85
N ARG A 498 -1.34 -35.33 16.60
CA ARG A 498 -1.39 -36.80 16.74
C ARG A 498 -1.29 -37.55 15.40
N ILE A 499 -0.51 -37.02 14.45
CA ILE A 499 -0.29 -37.63 13.13
C ILE A 499 0.56 -38.91 13.31
N PRO A 500 0.13 -40.07 12.78
CA PRO A 500 0.93 -41.30 12.84
C PRO A 500 2.16 -41.21 11.94
N TYR A 501 3.29 -41.77 12.37
CA TYR A 501 4.55 -41.79 11.61
C TYR A 501 5.44 -42.96 12.01
N ARG A 502 6.37 -43.34 11.13
CA ARG A 502 7.31 -44.44 11.41
C ARG A 502 8.53 -43.93 12.18
N LYS A 503 8.86 -44.61 13.29
CA LYS A 503 10.08 -44.33 14.06
C LYS A 503 11.36 -44.44 13.23
N SER A 504 11.37 -45.35 12.24
CA SER A 504 12.48 -45.52 11.30
C SER A 504 12.74 -44.26 10.47
N THR A 505 11.69 -43.55 10.05
CA THR A 505 11.81 -42.32 9.26
C THR A 505 12.44 -41.20 10.09
N ILE A 506 12.03 -41.04 11.36
CA ILE A 506 12.70 -40.10 12.28
C ILE A 506 14.17 -40.43 12.46
N LYS A 507 14.49 -41.71 12.67
CA LYS A 507 15.88 -42.17 12.83
C LYS A 507 16.70 -41.83 11.57
N ASN A 508 16.21 -42.18 10.38
CA ASN A 508 16.86 -41.90 9.11
C ASN A 508 17.16 -40.40 8.93
N PHE A 509 16.20 -39.53 9.26
CA PHE A 509 16.40 -38.08 9.22
C PHE A 509 17.49 -37.61 10.19
N SER A 510 17.50 -38.14 11.41
CA SER A 510 18.53 -37.84 12.40
C SER A 510 19.92 -38.31 11.94
N ASP A 511 20.01 -39.50 11.36
CA ASP A 511 21.25 -40.08 10.86
C ASP A 511 21.79 -39.29 9.66
N MET A 512 20.92 -38.92 8.70
CA MET A 512 21.28 -38.02 7.60
C MET A 512 21.81 -36.66 8.10
N MET A 513 21.15 -36.05 9.08
CA MET A 513 21.63 -34.78 9.67
C MET A 513 22.97 -34.94 10.39
N ARG A 514 23.19 -36.07 11.07
CA ARG A 514 24.47 -36.37 11.73
C ARG A 514 25.58 -36.56 10.71
N ALA A 515 25.33 -37.32 9.64
CA ALA A 515 26.27 -37.54 8.55
C ALA A 515 26.64 -36.24 7.83
N LEU A 516 25.67 -35.34 7.59
CA LEU A 516 25.93 -33.99 7.06
C LEU A 516 26.80 -33.16 8.00
N LYS A 517 26.52 -33.19 9.32
CA LYS A 517 27.34 -32.47 10.32
C LYS A 517 28.77 -32.99 10.40
N SER A 518 28.95 -34.31 10.30
CA SER A 518 30.27 -34.95 10.33
C SER A 518 30.96 -35.00 8.96
N LYS A 519 30.35 -34.41 7.92
CA LYS A 519 30.82 -34.45 6.53
C LYS A 519 31.10 -35.87 5.98
N ASN A 520 30.35 -36.88 6.44
CA ASN A 520 30.50 -38.26 5.98
C ASN A 520 29.73 -38.46 4.67
N LYS A 521 30.45 -38.39 3.53
CA LYS A 521 29.87 -38.57 2.19
C LYS A 521 29.47 -40.02 1.91
N ASP A 522 30.21 -40.99 2.43
CA ASP A 522 30.03 -42.42 2.12
C ASP A 522 28.68 -42.94 2.63
N PHE A 523 28.17 -42.37 3.72
CA PHE A 523 26.82 -42.62 4.23
C PHE A 523 25.73 -42.45 3.14
N PHE A 524 25.93 -41.52 2.20
CA PHE A 524 24.96 -41.23 1.16
C PHE A 524 25.17 -42.06 -0.11
N ILE A 525 26.34 -42.69 -0.28
CA ILE A 525 26.70 -43.53 -1.42
C ILE A 525 26.27 -44.99 -1.19
N GLY A 526 26.33 -45.48 0.05
CA GLY A 526 26.26 -46.91 0.40
C GLY A 526 24.87 -47.56 0.58
N GLU A 527 23.81 -47.08 -0.06
CA GLU A 527 22.47 -47.73 -0.03
C GLU A 527 21.75 -47.65 -1.36
#